data_AF-A0A1Q7YEP7-F1
#
_entry.id   AF-A0A1Q7YEP7-F1
#
_cell.length_a   1.000
_cell.length_b   1.000
_cell.length_c   1.000
_cell.angle_alpha   90.00
_cell.angle_beta   90.00
_cell.angle_gamma   90.00
#
_symmetry.space_group_name_H-M   'P 1'
#
loop_
_entity.id
_entity.type
_entity.pdbx_description
1 polymer ?
#
loop_
_entity_poly.entity_id
_entity_poly.type
_entity_poly.pdbx_seq_one_letter_code
_entity_poly.pdbx_strand_id
1 'polypeptide(L)'
;MLLNLFLNNVWIAIGLWAVLYCLDYLFTVKSARMYTAGVNNHFVFSEGIELNPYFKEDIAKLRRISPRFFFLLLFTSGLLLILWSLGLPTAFEFGWGALICIQSVIHLRHIRNLAHFHYALASKGLAGKIETAHWLSLRLSSVEFFLFSALFLFIFLLWGSYFILGGATGCLSLALRHLFDSIKQKASSQSKA
;
A
#
# COMPACT_ATOMS: atom_id res chain seq x y z
N MET A 1 -8.81 22.87 -10.51
CA MET A 1 -9.81 23.33 -9.53
C MET A 1 -9.77 22.51 -8.24
N LEU A 2 -9.96 21.18 -8.29
CA LEU A 2 -9.90 20.31 -7.10
C LEU A 2 -8.51 20.28 -6.43
N LEU A 3 -7.42 20.12 -7.17
CA LEU A 3 -6.05 20.13 -6.60
C LEU A 3 -5.78 21.42 -5.80
N ASN A 4 -6.16 22.58 -6.35
CA ASN A 4 -5.98 23.87 -5.68
C ASN A 4 -6.74 23.96 -4.35
N LEU A 5 -7.90 23.29 -4.21
CA LEU A 5 -8.62 23.24 -2.93
C LEU A 5 -7.77 22.59 -1.83
N PHE A 6 -7.08 21.49 -2.16
CA PHE A 6 -6.24 20.78 -1.20
C PHE A 6 -4.91 21.50 -0.94
N LEU A 7 -4.29 22.08 -1.96
CA LEU A 7 -3.04 22.84 -1.80
C LEU A 7 -3.23 24.10 -0.96
N ASN A 8 -4.40 24.74 -1.06
CA ASN A 8 -4.72 25.94 -0.29
C ASN A 8 -5.35 25.63 1.08
N ASN A 9 -5.68 24.36 1.37
CA ASN A 9 -6.27 23.96 2.63
C ASN A 9 -5.64 22.66 3.15
N VAL A 10 -4.57 22.84 3.94
CA VAL A 10 -3.77 21.74 4.51
C VAL A 10 -4.61 20.76 5.34
N TRP A 11 -5.66 21.23 6.01
CA TRP A 11 -6.50 20.38 6.85
C TRP A 11 -7.36 19.42 6.02
N ILE A 12 -7.86 19.88 4.87
CA ILE A 12 -8.59 19.00 3.94
C ILE A 12 -7.62 17.97 3.33
N ALA A 13 -6.40 18.38 2.97
CA ALA A 13 -5.37 17.49 2.43
C ALA A 13 -4.94 16.40 3.44
N ILE A 14 -4.70 16.79 4.69
CA ILE A 14 -4.37 15.87 5.80
C ILE A 14 -5.58 14.99 6.14
N GLY A 15 -6.79 15.55 6.15
CA GLY A 15 -8.02 14.79 6.40
C GLY A 15 -8.22 13.68 5.38
N LEU A 16 -8.06 13.97 4.07
CA LEU A 16 -8.12 12.96 3.03
C LEU A 16 -7.03 11.89 3.19
N TRP A 17 -5.79 12.32 3.47
CA TRP A 17 -4.69 11.41 3.76
C TRP A 17 -5.03 10.46 4.91
N ALA A 18 -5.52 10.99 6.03
CA ALA A 18 -5.86 10.20 7.20
C ALA A 18 -6.98 9.19 6.92
N VAL A 19 -8.00 9.58 6.14
CA VAL A 19 -9.08 8.67 5.73
C VAL A 19 -8.52 7.51 4.91
N LEU A 20 -7.72 7.80 3.86
CA LEU A 20 -7.12 6.76 3.02
C LEU A 20 -6.19 5.85 3.83
N TYR A 21 -5.35 6.43 4.68
CA TYR A 21 -4.45 5.66 5.54
C TYR A 21 -5.22 4.72 6.48
N CYS A 22 -6.34 5.17 7.07
CA CYS A 22 -7.22 4.34 7.89
C CYS A 22 -7.91 3.22 7.10
N LEU A 23 -8.37 3.51 5.89
CA LEU A 23 -9.01 2.52 5.01
C LEU A 23 -8.07 1.37 4.64
N ASP A 24 -6.79 1.67 4.38
CA ASP A 24 -5.75 0.67 4.15
C ASP A 24 -5.66 -0.36 5.30
N TYR A 25 -5.61 0.14 6.55
CA TYR A 25 -5.60 -0.74 7.73
C TYR A 25 -6.87 -1.57 7.86
N LEU A 26 -8.04 -0.95 7.63
CA LEU A 26 -9.33 -1.65 7.69
C LEU A 26 -9.43 -2.77 6.65
N PHE A 27 -8.99 -2.51 5.42
CA PHE A 27 -8.97 -3.53 4.36
C PHE A 27 -8.00 -4.66 4.67
N THR A 28 -6.84 -4.34 5.24
CA THR A 28 -5.85 -5.33 5.66
C THR A 28 -6.41 -6.24 6.76
N VAL A 29 -7.01 -5.67 7.81
CA VAL A 29 -7.64 -6.43 8.89
C VAL A 29 -8.83 -7.26 8.36
N LYS A 30 -9.65 -6.70 7.46
CA LYS A 30 -10.75 -7.44 6.82
C LYS A 30 -10.24 -8.64 6.02
N SER A 31 -9.17 -8.44 5.24
CA SER A 31 -8.52 -9.51 4.48
C SER A 31 -7.98 -10.61 5.40
N ALA A 32 -7.38 -10.24 6.54
CA ALA A 32 -6.89 -11.19 7.54
C ALA A 32 -8.02 -12.02 8.17
N ARG A 33 -9.16 -11.38 8.48
CA ARG A 33 -10.36 -12.09 8.98
C ARG A 33 -10.90 -13.09 7.96
N MET A 34 -11.00 -12.68 6.69
CA MET A 34 -11.42 -13.58 5.62
C MET A 34 -10.42 -14.73 5.45
N TYR A 35 -9.12 -14.45 5.57
CA TYR A 35 -8.07 -15.46 5.55
C TYR A 35 -8.29 -16.55 6.60
N THR A 36 -8.52 -16.15 7.85
CA THR A 36 -8.81 -17.08 8.95
C THR A 36 -10.17 -17.78 8.84
N ALA A 37 -11.12 -17.20 8.10
CA ALA A 37 -12.46 -17.75 7.94
C ALA A 37 -12.56 -18.85 6.87
N GLY A 38 -11.50 -19.14 6.12
CA GLY A 38 -11.46 -20.26 5.18
C GLY A 38 -10.82 -19.98 3.82
N VAL A 39 -10.40 -18.75 3.52
CA VAL A 39 -9.65 -18.47 2.27
C VAL A 39 -8.34 -19.27 2.24
N ASN A 40 -7.76 -19.57 3.40
CA ASN A 40 -6.57 -20.42 3.55
C ASN A 40 -6.73 -21.85 3.00
N ASN A 41 -7.96 -22.30 2.72
CA ASN A 41 -8.22 -23.56 2.03
C ASN A 41 -7.84 -23.50 0.54
N HIS A 42 -7.86 -22.30 -0.07
CA HIS A 42 -7.57 -22.07 -1.47
C HIS A 42 -6.24 -21.34 -1.70
N PHE A 43 -5.87 -20.40 -0.82
CA PHE A 43 -4.63 -19.63 -0.92
C PHE A 43 -3.84 -19.76 0.37
N VAL A 44 -2.60 -20.25 0.31
CA VAL A 44 -1.70 -20.27 1.46
C VAL A 44 -0.55 -19.31 1.23
N PHE A 45 -0.37 -18.39 2.17
CA PHE A 45 0.77 -17.48 2.18
C PHE A 45 1.75 -17.92 3.26
N SER A 46 2.96 -18.31 2.85
CA SER A 46 3.96 -18.96 3.74
C SER A 46 4.30 -18.16 5.00
N GLU A 47 4.21 -16.83 4.93
CA GLU A 47 4.55 -15.92 6.02
C GLU A 47 3.37 -15.02 6.45
N GLY A 48 2.16 -15.34 6.00
CA GLY A 48 0.97 -14.52 6.21
C GLY A 48 0.71 -13.53 5.07
N ILE A 49 -0.43 -12.85 5.15
CA ILE A 49 -0.94 -11.99 4.09
C ILE A 49 -0.32 -10.59 4.07
N GLU A 50 0.25 -10.15 5.20
CA GLU A 50 0.78 -8.80 5.35
C GLU A 50 2.22 -8.72 4.84
N LEU A 51 2.44 -7.85 3.85
CA LEU A 51 3.77 -7.66 3.26
C LEU A 51 4.63 -6.66 4.04
N ASN A 52 4.02 -5.72 4.77
CA ASN A 52 4.77 -4.77 5.56
C ASN A 52 5.24 -5.41 6.87
N PRO A 53 6.56 -5.62 7.07
CA PRO A 53 7.06 -6.25 8.28
C PRO A 53 6.72 -5.47 9.55
N TYR A 54 6.51 -4.15 9.45
CA TYR A 54 6.21 -3.29 10.58
C TYR A 54 4.83 -3.58 11.21
N PHE A 55 3.85 -4.00 10.39
CA PHE A 55 2.48 -4.27 10.81
C PHE A 55 2.13 -5.76 10.91
N LYS A 56 3.03 -6.66 10.49
CA LYS A 56 2.82 -8.11 10.42
C LYS A 56 2.22 -8.69 11.71
N GLU A 57 2.78 -8.34 12.87
CA GLU A 57 2.31 -8.82 14.18
C GLU A 57 0.92 -8.30 14.55
N ASP A 58 0.64 -7.04 14.24
CA ASP A 58 -0.64 -6.41 14.58
C ASP A 58 -1.78 -6.99 13.74
N ILE A 59 -1.50 -7.24 12.46
CA ILE A 59 -2.44 -7.87 11.53
C ILE A 59 -2.65 -9.35 11.88
N ALA A 60 -1.57 -10.09 12.20
CA ALA A 60 -1.68 -11.49 12.63
C ALA A 60 -2.55 -11.64 13.90
N LYS A 61 -2.51 -10.67 14.81
CA LYS A 61 -3.33 -10.62 16.03
C LYS A 61 -4.71 -9.97 15.82
N LEU A 62 -5.05 -9.58 14.58
CA LEU A 62 -6.30 -8.89 14.24
C LEU A 62 -6.60 -7.68 15.14
N ARG A 63 -5.55 -6.94 15.54
CA ARG A 63 -5.71 -5.78 16.43
C ARG A 63 -6.60 -4.75 15.76
N ARG A 64 -7.48 -4.12 16.55
CA ARG A 64 -8.31 -3.01 16.07
C ARG A 64 -7.55 -1.68 16.04
N ILE A 65 -6.57 -1.54 16.93
CA ILE A 65 -5.75 -0.34 17.07
C ILE A 65 -4.29 -0.79 17.10
N SER A 66 -3.49 -0.20 16.22
CA SER A 66 -2.04 -0.37 16.19
C SER A 66 -1.38 0.97 16.58
N PRO A 67 -0.66 1.05 17.70
CA PRO A 67 0.08 2.26 18.06
C PRO A 67 1.09 2.65 16.98
N ARG A 68 1.75 1.64 16.39
CA ARG A 68 2.65 1.77 15.23
C ARG A 68 1.99 2.49 14.07
N PHE A 69 0.74 2.12 13.76
CA PHE A 69 -0.05 2.73 12.69
C PHE A 69 -0.37 4.19 13.01
N PHE A 70 -0.83 4.45 14.24
CA PHE A 70 -1.16 5.80 14.69
C PHE A 70 0.05 6.75 14.66
N PHE A 71 1.22 6.30 15.13
CA PHE A 71 2.43 7.11 15.10
C PHE A 71 2.89 7.43 13.67
N LEU A 72 2.77 6.48 12.74
CA LEU A 72 3.14 6.74 11.34
C LEU A 72 2.15 7.70 10.65
N LEU A 73 0.86 7.62 10.97
CA LEU A 73 -0.14 8.59 10.54
C LEU A 73 0.18 10.00 11.07
N LEU A 74 0.46 10.12 12.36
CA LEU A 74 0.84 11.41 12.97
C LEU A 74 2.12 11.97 12.36
N PHE A 75 3.14 11.13 12.17
CA PHE A 75 4.41 11.52 11.58
C PHE A 75 4.24 12.06 10.15
N THR A 76 3.55 11.32 9.29
CA THR A 76 3.32 11.74 7.90
C THR A 76 2.41 12.96 7.79
N SER A 77 1.39 13.07 8.65
CA SER A 77 0.53 14.26 8.72
C SER A 77 1.29 15.49 9.23
N GLY A 78 2.14 15.31 10.23
CA GLY A 78 3.02 16.35 10.76
C GLY A 78 4.02 16.84 9.72
N LEU A 79 4.60 15.93 8.93
CA LEU A 79 5.49 16.29 7.82
C LEU A 79 4.77 17.16 6.78
N LEU A 80 3.54 16.79 6.39
CA LEU A 80 2.73 17.61 5.48
C LEU A 80 2.46 19.01 6.05
N LEU A 81 2.10 19.08 7.35
CA LEU A 81 1.86 20.35 8.03
C LEU A 81 3.11 21.23 8.07
N ILE A 82 4.28 20.64 8.33
CA ILE A 82 5.57 21.35 8.31
C ILE A 82 5.86 21.90 6.91
N LEU A 83 5.75 21.07 5.86
CA LEU A 83 6.01 21.51 4.48
C LEU A 83 5.09 22.66 4.07
N TRP A 84 3.82 22.61 4.46
CA TRP A 84 2.87 23.69 4.23
C TRP A 84 3.23 24.96 5.01
N SER A 85 3.55 24.82 6.31
CA SER A 85 3.85 25.96 7.19
C SER A 85 5.15 26.69 6.82
N LEU A 86 6.11 25.97 6.23
CA LEU A 86 7.34 26.54 5.70
C LEU A 86 7.15 27.26 4.36
N GLY A 87 5.94 27.26 3.80
CA GLY A 87 5.65 27.89 2.51
C GLY A 87 6.38 27.20 1.35
N LEU A 88 6.49 25.87 1.38
CA LEU A 88 7.14 25.05 0.34
C LEU A 88 6.09 24.34 -0.53
N PRO A 89 5.34 25.06 -1.41
CA PRO A 89 4.18 24.51 -2.10
C PRO A 89 4.53 23.33 -3.01
N THR A 90 5.67 23.40 -3.71
CA THR A 90 6.15 22.31 -4.59
C THR A 90 6.49 21.04 -3.80
N ALA A 91 7.15 21.19 -2.64
CA ALA A 91 7.50 20.06 -1.80
C ALA A 91 6.26 19.45 -1.13
N PHE A 92 5.31 20.29 -0.70
CA PHE A 92 4.03 19.84 -0.19
C PHE A 92 3.22 19.09 -1.25
N GLU A 93 3.07 19.64 -2.45
CA GLU A 93 2.36 19.01 -3.56
C GLU A 93 2.98 17.65 -3.91
N PHE A 94 4.31 17.60 -4.02
CA PHE A 94 5.06 16.37 -4.26
C PHE A 94 4.86 15.33 -3.15
N GLY A 95 5.05 15.72 -1.89
CA GLY A 95 4.94 14.80 -0.75
C GLY A 95 3.51 14.28 -0.57
N TRP A 96 2.52 15.15 -0.71
CA TRP A 96 1.11 14.76 -0.66
C TRP A 96 0.73 13.85 -1.82
N GLY A 97 1.20 14.16 -3.03
CA GLY A 97 1.04 13.30 -4.21
C GLY A 97 1.62 11.91 -4.04
N ALA A 98 2.82 11.80 -3.47
CA ALA A 98 3.42 10.51 -3.15
C ALA A 98 2.52 9.68 -2.21
N LEU A 99 2.03 10.29 -1.13
CA LEU A 99 1.20 9.62 -0.13
C LEU A 99 -0.16 9.17 -0.72
N ILE A 100 -0.87 10.07 -1.40
CA ILE A 100 -2.21 9.79 -1.95
C ILE A 100 -2.14 8.74 -3.07
N CYS A 101 -1.17 8.87 -3.99
CA CYS A 101 -1.05 7.94 -5.12
C CYS A 101 -0.59 6.55 -4.67
N ILE A 102 0.39 6.45 -3.76
CA ILE A 102 0.77 5.15 -3.17
C ILE A 102 -0.46 4.50 -2.53
N GLN A 103 -1.20 5.25 -1.71
CA GLN A 103 -2.38 4.67 -1.06
C GLN A 103 -3.45 4.25 -2.06
N SER A 104 -3.66 5.02 -3.12
CA SER A 104 -4.62 4.65 -4.18
C SER A 104 -4.27 3.29 -4.81
N VAL A 105 -2.99 3.05 -5.11
CA VAL A 105 -2.52 1.75 -5.64
C VAL A 105 -2.71 0.63 -4.62
N ILE A 106 -2.39 0.89 -3.34
CA ILE A 106 -2.62 -0.05 -2.24
C ILE A 106 -4.11 -0.42 -2.14
N HIS A 107 -5.01 0.56 -2.24
CA HIS A 107 -6.45 0.34 -2.16
C HIS A 107 -6.96 -0.52 -3.33
N LEU A 108 -6.50 -0.27 -4.56
CA LEU A 108 -6.85 -1.10 -5.71
C LEU A 108 -6.44 -2.57 -5.49
N ARG A 109 -5.24 -2.79 -4.95
CA ARG A 109 -4.77 -4.12 -4.56
C ARG A 109 -5.65 -4.75 -3.50
N HIS A 110 -6.04 -4.00 -2.46
CA HIS A 110 -6.94 -4.50 -1.42
C HIS A 110 -8.31 -4.86 -1.96
N ILE A 111 -8.90 -4.01 -2.81
CA ILE A 111 -10.21 -4.27 -3.42
C ILE A 111 -10.15 -5.54 -4.27
N ARG A 112 -9.12 -5.70 -5.11
CA ARG A 112 -8.89 -6.93 -5.88
C ARG A 112 -8.79 -8.16 -4.97
N ASN A 113 -7.96 -8.07 -3.92
CA ASN A 113 -7.75 -9.18 -3.01
C ASN A 113 -9.01 -9.54 -2.22
N LEU A 114 -9.77 -8.55 -1.75
CA LEU A 114 -11.05 -8.75 -1.07
C LEU A 114 -12.08 -9.42 -1.99
N ALA A 115 -12.13 -9.03 -3.27
CA ALA A 115 -12.98 -9.69 -4.25
C ALA A 115 -12.56 -11.16 -4.45
N HIS A 116 -11.27 -11.44 -4.64
CA HIS A 116 -10.77 -12.81 -4.75
C HIS A 116 -11.07 -13.64 -3.49
N PHE A 117 -10.88 -13.06 -2.31
CA PHE A 117 -11.14 -13.71 -1.03
C PHE A 117 -12.63 -13.99 -0.83
N HIS A 118 -13.50 -13.11 -1.31
CA HIS A 118 -14.95 -13.33 -1.27
C HIS A 118 -15.34 -14.57 -2.09
N TYR A 119 -14.84 -14.71 -3.32
CA TYR A 119 -15.10 -15.88 -4.15
C TYR A 119 -14.44 -17.16 -3.62
N ALA A 120 -13.26 -17.04 -3.01
CA ALA A 120 -12.59 -18.15 -2.32
C ALA A 120 -13.37 -18.68 -1.13
N LEU A 121 -13.94 -17.81 -0.29
CA LEU A 121 -14.78 -18.25 0.84
C LEU A 121 -16.02 -19.02 0.38
N ALA A 122 -16.56 -18.66 -0.78
CA ALA A 122 -17.72 -19.35 -1.35
C ALA A 122 -17.34 -20.58 -2.20
N SER A 123 -16.04 -20.88 -2.37
CA SER A 123 -15.51 -21.88 -3.30
C SER A 123 -16.11 -21.75 -4.71
N LYS A 124 -16.34 -20.52 -5.18
CA LYS A 124 -16.94 -20.21 -6.49
C LYS A 124 -15.85 -19.84 -7.49
N GLY A 125 -15.75 -20.60 -8.58
CA GLY A 125 -14.79 -20.34 -9.67
C GLY A 125 -13.33 -20.61 -9.30
N LEU A 126 -13.08 -21.26 -8.15
CA LEU A 126 -11.75 -21.63 -7.68
C LEU A 126 -11.72 -23.12 -7.38
N ALA A 127 -10.70 -23.81 -7.90
CA ALA A 127 -10.45 -25.21 -7.66
C ALA A 127 -9.00 -25.41 -7.22
N GLY A 128 -8.78 -26.36 -6.32
CA GLY A 128 -7.46 -26.64 -5.75
C GLY A 128 -6.97 -25.58 -4.78
N LYS A 129 -5.66 -25.61 -4.55
CA LYS A 129 -4.96 -24.81 -3.53
C LYS A 129 -3.65 -24.28 -4.11
N ILE A 130 -3.44 -22.98 -3.97
CA ILE A 130 -2.22 -22.29 -4.40
C ILE A 130 -1.44 -21.89 -3.15
N GLU A 131 -0.21 -22.39 -3.03
CA GLU A 131 0.73 -21.91 -2.04
C GLU A 131 1.65 -20.87 -2.67
N THR A 132 1.68 -19.68 -2.07
CA THR A 132 2.45 -18.54 -2.56
C THR A 132 3.56 -18.24 -1.57
N ALA A 133 4.80 -18.44 -2.03
CA ALA A 133 5.98 -18.05 -1.26
C ALA A 133 6.04 -16.53 -1.07
N HIS A 134 6.47 -16.08 0.11
CA HIS A 134 6.49 -14.66 0.46
C HIS A 134 7.30 -13.78 -0.51
N TRP A 135 8.45 -14.28 -1.00
CA TRP A 135 9.26 -13.58 -2.01
C TRP A 135 8.50 -13.32 -3.31
N LEU A 136 7.62 -14.25 -3.72
CA LEU A 136 6.83 -14.10 -4.93
C LEU A 136 5.75 -13.02 -4.74
N SER A 137 5.10 -12.98 -3.58
CA SER A 137 4.13 -11.93 -3.24
C SER A 137 4.78 -10.54 -3.27
N LEU A 138 6.00 -10.40 -2.75
CA LEU A 138 6.78 -9.17 -2.84
C LEU A 138 7.12 -8.81 -4.28
N ARG A 139 7.55 -9.78 -5.10
CA ARG A 139 7.86 -9.57 -6.52
C ARG A 139 6.64 -9.11 -7.32
N LEU A 140 5.47 -9.74 -7.12
CA LEU A 140 4.23 -9.33 -7.76
C LEU A 140 3.81 -7.92 -7.33
N SER A 141 3.92 -7.60 -6.04
CA SER A 141 3.65 -6.25 -5.55
C SER A 141 4.63 -5.23 -6.13
N SER A 142 5.90 -5.58 -6.32
CA SER A 142 6.90 -4.72 -6.95
C SER A 142 6.52 -4.39 -8.41
N VAL A 143 6.12 -5.38 -9.19
CA VAL A 143 5.65 -5.18 -10.58
C VAL A 143 4.45 -4.24 -10.63
N GLU A 144 3.47 -4.45 -9.74
CA GLU A 144 2.28 -3.59 -9.66
C GLU A 144 2.65 -2.12 -9.41
N PHE A 145 3.48 -1.84 -8.40
CA PHE A 145 3.94 -0.48 -8.13
C PHE A 145 4.82 0.09 -9.25
N PHE A 146 5.63 -0.73 -9.92
CA PHE A 146 6.43 -0.28 -11.06
C PHE A 146 5.55 0.15 -12.23
N LEU A 147 4.49 -0.60 -12.54
CA LEU A 147 3.52 -0.25 -13.58
C LEU A 147 2.81 1.06 -13.27
N PHE A 148 2.36 1.26 -12.02
CA PHE A 148 1.76 2.54 -11.61
C PHE A 148 2.77 3.69 -11.60
N SER A 149 4.02 3.44 -11.24
CA SER A 149 5.08 4.43 -11.37
C SER A 149 5.28 4.87 -12.82
N ALA A 150 5.33 3.92 -13.76
CA ALA A 150 5.47 4.23 -15.18
C ALA A 150 4.27 5.00 -15.72
N LEU A 151 3.05 4.60 -15.32
CA LEU A 151 1.82 5.30 -15.67
C LEU A 151 1.82 6.75 -15.15
N PHE A 152 2.13 6.96 -13.86
CA PHE A 152 2.19 8.31 -13.30
C PHE A 152 3.31 9.13 -13.92
N LEU A 153 4.48 8.55 -14.22
CA LEU A 153 5.54 9.26 -14.91
C LEU A 153 5.09 9.70 -16.31
N PHE A 154 4.39 8.84 -17.05
CA PHE A 154 3.81 9.20 -18.34
C PHE A 154 2.80 10.36 -18.22
N ILE A 155 1.89 10.31 -17.23
CA ILE A 155 0.93 11.40 -16.96
C ILE A 155 1.66 12.69 -16.56
N PHE A 156 2.74 12.59 -15.78
CA PHE A 156 3.57 13.73 -15.42
C PHE A 156 4.22 14.38 -16.64
N LEU A 157 4.76 13.60 -17.58
CA LEU A 157 5.35 14.15 -18.81
C LEU A 157 4.33 14.92 -19.67
N LEU A 158 3.04 14.58 -19.57
CA LEU A 158 1.97 15.28 -20.27
C LEU A 158 1.47 16.53 -19.52
N TRP A 159 1.46 16.52 -18.19
CA TRP A 159 0.77 17.54 -17.38
C TRP A 159 1.68 18.42 -16.50
N GLY A 160 2.92 17.99 -16.25
CA GLY A 160 3.91 18.75 -15.46
C GLY A 160 3.58 18.94 -13.98
N SER A 161 2.66 18.17 -13.39
CA SER A 161 2.26 18.34 -11.98
C SER A 161 3.19 17.62 -11.00
N TYR A 162 3.69 18.35 -10.00
CA TYR A 162 4.54 17.78 -8.94
C TYR A 162 3.81 16.74 -8.10
N PHE A 163 2.49 16.85 -7.97
CA PHE A 163 1.66 15.83 -7.32
C PHE A 163 1.81 14.47 -8.01
N ILE A 164 1.71 14.46 -9.34
CA ILE A 164 1.83 13.23 -10.13
C ILE A 164 3.27 12.71 -10.10
N LEU A 165 4.27 13.60 -10.16
CA LEU A 165 5.67 13.21 -9.99
C LEU A 165 5.93 12.58 -8.61
N GLY A 166 5.33 13.13 -7.56
CA GLY A 166 5.33 12.55 -6.21
C GLY A 166 4.75 11.14 -6.22
N GLY A 167 3.62 10.95 -6.89
CA GLY A 167 3.02 9.61 -7.06
C GLY A 167 3.93 8.62 -7.79
N ALA A 168 4.53 9.05 -8.91
CA ALA A 168 5.47 8.23 -9.68
C ALA A 168 6.67 7.80 -8.83
N THR A 169 7.33 8.76 -8.18
CA THR A 169 8.53 8.52 -7.35
C THR A 169 8.21 7.69 -6.11
N GLY A 170 7.07 7.94 -5.47
CA GLY A 170 6.58 7.17 -4.34
C GLY A 170 6.33 5.69 -4.70
N CYS A 171 5.62 5.44 -5.80
CA CYS A 171 5.41 4.09 -6.30
C CYS A 171 6.73 3.42 -6.72
N LEU A 172 7.64 4.12 -7.38
CA LEU A 172 8.95 3.58 -7.75
C LEU A 172 9.76 3.15 -6.52
N SER A 173 9.81 4.00 -5.50
CA SER A 173 10.52 3.72 -4.25
C SER A 173 10.01 2.44 -3.59
N LEU A 174 8.68 2.29 -3.51
CA LEU A 174 8.06 1.10 -2.94
C LEU A 174 8.24 -0.15 -3.84
N ALA A 175 8.20 0.01 -5.16
CA ALA A 175 8.49 -1.05 -6.11
C ALA A 175 9.91 -1.60 -5.94
N LEU A 176 10.91 -0.71 -5.85
CA LEU A 176 12.31 -1.09 -5.65
C LEU A 176 12.53 -1.75 -4.29
N ARG A 177 11.91 -1.22 -3.23
CA ARG A 177 11.97 -1.83 -1.90
C ARG A 177 11.46 -3.27 -1.93
N HIS A 178 10.26 -3.50 -2.48
CA HIS A 178 9.70 -4.85 -2.60
C HIS A 178 10.53 -5.77 -3.50
N LEU A 179 11.16 -5.22 -4.54
CA LEU A 179 12.08 -5.96 -5.39
C LEU A 179 13.29 -6.47 -4.60
N PHE A 180 13.97 -5.58 -3.86
CA PHE A 180 15.13 -5.95 -3.06
C PHE A 180 14.78 -6.91 -1.93
N ASP A 181 13.67 -6.66 -1.23
CA ASP A 181 13.17 -7.56 -0.19
C ASP A 181 12.85 -8.96 -0.77
N SER A 182 12.28 -9.03 -1.98
CA SER A 182 12.02 -10.31 -2.66
C SER A 182 13.30 -11.10 -2.97
N ILE A 183 14.35 -10.41 -3.43
CA ILE A 183 15.64 -11.05 -3.76
C ILE A 183 16.29 -11.60 -2.48
N LYS A 184 16.30 -10.79 -1.42
CA LYS A 184 16.86 -11.18 -0.11
C LYS A 184 16.15 -12.41 0.46
N GLN A 185 14.81 -12.42 0.41
CA GLN A 185 14.04 -13.55 0.91
C GLN A 185 14.22 -14.82 0.07
N LYS A 186 14.25 -14.70 -1.26
CA LYS A 186 14.46 -15.86 -2.14
C LYS A 186 15.80 -16.55 -1.82
N ALA A 187 16.88 -15.79 -1.69
CA ALA A 187 18.19 -16.33 -1.31
C ALA A 187 18.14 -17.07 0.04
N SER A 188 17.43 -16.51 1.03
CA SER A 188 17.28 -17.14 2.35
C SER A 188 16.45 -18.44 2.33
N SER A 189 15.46 -18.53 1.44
CA SER A 189 14.63 -19.73 1.29
C SER A 189 15.38 -20.88 0.61
N GLN A 190 16.25 -20.58 -0.36
CA GLN A 190 17.05 -21.59 -1.06
C GLN A 190 18.19 -22.16 -0.19
N SER A 191 18.66 -21.40 0.80
CA SER A 191 19.66 -21.87 1.77
C SER A 191 19.09 -22.82 2.84
N LYS A 192 17.76 -22.93 2.95
CA LYS A 192 17.08 -23.75 3.96
C LYS A 192 16.43 -25.03 3.40
N ALA A 193 16.43 -25.17 2.08
CA ALA A 193 15.93 -26.35 1.37
C ALA A 193 17.10 -27.27 1.02
#